data_AF-A0A0M3KHQ7-F1
#
_entry.id   AF-A0A0M3KHQ7-F1
#
_cell.length_a   1.000
_cell.length_b   1.000
_cell.length_c   1.000
_cell.angle_alpha   90.00
_cell.angle_beta   90.00
_cell.angle_gamma   90.00
#
_symmetry.space_group_name_H-M   'P 1'
#
loop_
_entity.id
_entity.type
_entity.pdbx_description
1 polymer ?
#
loop_
_entity_poly.entity_id
_entity_poly.type
_entity_poly.pdbx_seq_one_letter_code
_entity_poly.pdbx_strand_id
1 'polypeptide(L)' 'MDKVMATVFAFNHKSLGFFHKVGFTSDPTCPTAEDQLDYLILSKPCTVDTL' A
#
# COMPACT_ATOMS: atom_id res chain seq x y z
N MET A 1 11.80 6.48 10.34
CA MET A 1 10.70 5.54 10.04
C MET A 1 9.71 6.36 9.23
N ASP A 2 9.92 6.41 7.91
CA ASP A 2 9.51 7.57 7.09
C ASP A 2 8.21 7.30 6.31
N LYS A 3 7.77 6.04 6.33
CA LYS A 3 6.52 5.58 5.73
C LYS A 3 5.89 4.48 6.56
N VAL A 4 4.57 4.36 6.46
CA VAL A 4 3.80 3.21 6.92
C VAL A 4 3.56 2.29 5.72
N MET A 5 3.73 0.98 5.90
CA MET A 5 3.55 -0.02 4.85
C MET A 5 2.45 -1.02 5.22
N ALA A 6 1.79 -1.56 4.19
CA ALA A 6 0.79 -2.62 4.32
C ALA A 6 0.89 -3.60 3.14
N THR A 7 0.73 -4.89 3.42
CA THR A 7 0.60 -5.93 2.39
C THR A 7 -0.85 -6.39 2.34
N VAL A 8 -1.48 -6.34 1.17
CA VAL A 8 -2.91 -6.56 0.99
C VAL A 8 -3.15 -7.52 -0.16
N PHE A 9 -4.05 -8.49 -0.02
CA PHE A 9 -4.43 -9.35 -1.14
C PHE A 9 -5.05 -8.55 -2.30
N ALA A 10 -4.59 -8.80 -3.53
CA ALA A 10 -4.98 -8.10 -4.74
C ALA A 10 -6.48 -8.26 -5.07
N PHE A 11 -7.07 -9.40 -4.70
CA PHE A 11 -8.49 -9.67 -4.86
C PHE A 11 -9.37 -9.05 -3.75
N ASN A 12 -8.77 -8.51 -2.67
CA ASN A 12 -9.53 -7.87 -1.59
C ASN A 12 -9.82 -6.40 -1.93
N HIS A 13 -10.72 -6.19 -2.89
CA HIS A 13 -11.07 -4.86 -3.39
C HIS A 13 -11.60 -3.91 -2.31
N LYS A 14 -12.29 -4.41 -1.27
CA LYS A 14 -12.76 -3.60 -0.15
C LYS A 14 -11.59 -3.02 0.65
N SER A 15 -10.60 -3.85 0.94
CA SER A 15 -9.38 -3.43 1.65
C SER A 15 -8.56 -2.46 0.81
N LEU A 16 -8.34 -2.77 -0.48
CA LEU A 16 -7.62 -1.87 -1.39
C LEU A 16 -8.30 -0.49 -1.48
N GLY A 17 -9.62 -0.46 -1.63
CA GLY A 17 -10.40 0.78 -1.63
C GLY A 17 -10.25 1.58 -0.33
N PHE A 18 -10.20 0.92 0.83
CA PHE A 18 -9.92 1.57 2.11
C PHE A 18 -8.51 2.18 2.13
N PHE A 19 -7.48 1.41 1.79
CA PHE A 19 -6.09 1.87 1.82
C PHE A 19 -5.85 3.06 0.89
N HIS A 20 -6.40 3.02 -0.33
CA HIS A 20 -6.32 4.16 -1.26
C HIS A 20 -7.02 5.40 -0.72
N LYS A 21 -8.19 5.26 -0.07
CA LYS A 21 -8.90 6.40 0.55
C LYS A 21 -8.10 7.06 1.67
N VAL A 22 -7.27 6.31 2.39
CA VAL A 22 -6.45 6.83 3.50
C VAL A 22 -5.01 7.16 3.10
N GLY A 23 -4.77 7.28 1.79
CA GLY A 23 -3.54 7.84 1.20
C GLY A 23 -2.45 6.82 0.88
N PHE A 24 -2.72 5.52 0.93
CA PHE A 24 -1.75 4.52 0.52
C PHE A 24 -1.77 4.32 -1.01
N THR A 25 -0.58 4.21 -1.58
CA THR A 25 -0.34 3.89 -2.99
C THR A 25 0.57 2.67 -3.11
N SER A 26 0.73 2.09 -4.30
CA SER A 26 1.70 1.02 -4.50
C SER A 26 3.10 1.46 -4.08
N ASP A 27 3.75 0.66 -3.25
CA ASP A 27 5.12 0.92 -2.84
C ASP A 27 6.10 0.55 -3.98
N PRO A 28 7.27 1.21 -4.10
CA PRO A 28 8.28 0.81 -5.06
C PRO A 28 8.78 -0.63 -4.92
N THR A 29 8.61 -1.26 -3.75
CA THR A 29 8.96 -2.67 -3.54
C THR A 29 7.81 -3.62 -3.85
N CYS A 30 6.66 -3.13 -4.33
CA CYS A 30 5.53 -3.97 -4.73
C CYS A 30 5.94 -4.86 -5.90
N PRO A 31 5.67 -6.18 -5.84
CA PRO A 31 5.87 -7.07 -6.97
C PRO A 31 5.10 -6.60 -8.21
N THR A 32 5.65 -6.93 -9.37
CA THR A 32 5.06 -6.68 -10.67
C THR A 32 4.09 -7.79 -11.06
N ALA A 33 3.37 -7.61 -12.16
CA ALA A 33 2.47 -8.63 -12.69
C ALA A 33 3.20 -9.92 -13.10
N GLU A 34 4.49 -9.84 -13.42
CA GLU A 34 5.33 -10.98 -13.84
C GLU A 34 5.61 -11.95 -12.69
N ASP A 35 5.58 -11.45 -11.44
CA ASP A 35 5.86 -12.22 -10.24
C ASP A 35 4.71 -13.18 -9.86
N GLN A 36 3.53 -13.03 -10.47
CA GLN A 36 2.35 -13.91 -10.29
C GLN A 36 1.92 -14.05 -8.81
N LEU A 37 1.96 -12.95 -8.07
CA LEU A 37 1.59 -12.91 -6.65
C LEU A 37 0.20 -12.29 -6.44
N ASP A 38 -0.54 -12.85 -5.49
CA ASP A 38 -1.91 -12.41 -5.18
C ASP A 38 -1.98 -11.28 -4.14
N TYR A 39 -0.89 -10.53 -3.96
CA TYR A 39 -0.83 -9.43 -3.00
C TYR A 39 -0.14 -8.19 -3.58
N LEU A 40 -0.47 -7.04 -3.00
CA LEU A 40 0.11 -5.75 -3.30
C LEU A 40 0.78 -5.20 -2.03
N ILE A 41 1.93 -4.58 -2.21
CA ILE A 41 2.59 -3.81 -1.15
C ILE A 41 2.23 -2.35 -1.37
N LEU A 42 1.60 -1.74 -0.37
CA LEU A 42 1.21 -0.35 -0.37
C LEU A 42 2.00 0.42 0.69
N SER A 43 2.22 1.71 0.46
CA SER A 43 2.79 2.60 1.47
C SER A 43 2.21 4.00 1.40
N LYS A 44 2.39 4.74 2.50
CA LYS A 44 2.21 6.19 2.56
C LYS A 44 3.26 6.83 3.46
N PRO A 45 3.67 8.08 3.21
CA PRO A 45 4.58 8.80 4.10
C PRO A 45 4.01 8.90 5.52
N CYS A 46 4.89 8.84 6.52
CA CYS A 46 4.53 9.28 7.86
C CYS A 46 4.43 10.80 7.83
N THR A 47 3.21 11.35 7.72
CA THR A 47 3.01 12.78 7.96
C THR A 47 3.31 13.05 9.43
N VAL A 48 4.43 13.71 9.69
CA VAL A 48 4.61 14.41 10.96
C VAL A 48 3.73 15.64 10.84
N ASP A 49 2.58 15.64 11.51
CA ASP A 49 1.84 16.87 11.73
C ASP A 49 2.72 17.75 12.62
N THR A 50 3.60 18.54 12.01
CA THR A 50 4.32 19.61 12.71
C THR A 50 3.28 20.64 13.12
N LEU A 51 2.93 20.59 14.41
CA LEU A 51 2.21 21.63 15.15
C LEU A 51 2.98 22.96 15.12
#